data_AF-A0A2U1RKL9-F1
#
_entry.id   AF-A0A2U1RKL9-F1
#
_cell.length_a   1.000
_cell.length_b   1.000
_cell.length_c   1.000
_cell.angle_alpha   90.00
_cell.angle_beta   90.00
_cell.angle_gamma   90.00
#
_symmetry.space_group_name_H-M   'P 1'
#
loop_
_entity.id
_entity.type
_entity.pdbx_description
1 polymer ?
#
loop_
_entity_poly.entity_id
_entity_poly.type
_entity_poly.pdbx_seq_one_letter_code
_entity_poly.pdbx_strand_id
1 'polypeptide(L)'
;MAAVKMWGRGQLTIPASVRKELHLDEETVLNIVKVGDALLLTQKRLVGDALATTAQKGMKKADLSLEDLLEDLQKQRERYNRERYGG
;
A
#
# COMPACT_ATOMS: atom_id res chain seq x y z
N MET A 1 17.09 24.97 2.68
CA MET A 1 15.74 25.09 2.10
C MET A 1 15.91 25.22 0.59
N ALA A 2 15.34 24.31 -0.20
CA ALA A 2 15.47 24.34 -1.66
C ALA A 2 14.20 24.92 -2.28
N ALA A 3 14.33 26.02 -3.02
CA ALA A 3 13.24 26.57 -3.82
C ALA A 3 13.21 25.86 -5.17
N VAL A 4 12.03 25.40 -5.59
CA VAL A 4 11.82 24.73 -6.88
C VAL A 4 10.83 25.54 -7.72
N LYS A 5 11.09 25.63 -9.02
CA LYS A 5 10.17 26.25 -9.96
C LYS A 5 9.11 25.22 -10.37
N MET A 6 7.87 25.65 -10.50
CA MET A 6 6.80 24.87 -11.11
C MET A 6 6.71 25.21 -12.61
N TRP A 7 6.46 24.22 -13.45
CA TRP A 7 6.26 24.40 -14.89
C TRP A 7 5.15 23.50 -15.44
N GLY A 8 4.76 23.77 -16.68
CA GLY A 8 3.68 23.04 -17.34
C GLY A 8 2.40 23.03 -16.50
N ARG A 9 1.77 21.86 -16.39
CA ARG A 9 0.50 21.65 -15.67
C ARG A 9 0.72 21.24 -14.21
N GLY A 10 1.63 21.93 -13.51
CA GLY A 10 1.94 21.64 -12.09
C GLY A 10 3.09 20.65 -11.88
N GLN A 11 3.97 20.49 -12.87
CA GLN A 11 5.18 19.68 -12.71
C GLN A 11 6.24 20.45 -11.92
N LEU A 12 6.97 19.73 -11.08
CA LEU A 12 8.12 20.22 -10.33
C LEU A 12 9.15 19.10 -10.20
N THR A 13 10.43 19.45 -10.12
CA THR A 13 11.49 18.48 -9.83
C THR A 13 11.78 18.46 -8.34
N ILE A 14 11.70 17.28 -7.73
CA ILE A 14 12.17 17.06 -6.37
C ILE A 14 13.71 17.02 -6.39
N PRO A 15 14.43 17.88 -5.64
CA PRO A 15 15.89 17.91 -5.65
C PRO A 15 16.54 16.58 -5.27
N ALA A 16 17.72 16.29 -5.81
CA ALA A 16 18.40 15.02 -5.62
C ALA A 16 18.70 14.68 -4.15
N SER A 17 18.97 15.69 -3.31
CA SER A 17 19.16 15.51 -1.87
C SER A 17 17.91 14.95 -1.19
N VAL A 18 16.74 15.53 -1.50
CA VAL A 18 15.45 15.11 -0.95
C VAL A 18 15.07 13.72 -1.45
N ARG A 19 15.31 13.42 -2.74
CA ARG A 19 15.06 12.07 -3.27
C ARG A 19 15.90 11.00 -2.54
N LYS A 20 17.18 11.28 -2.27
CA LYS A 20 18.04 10.35 -1.53
C LYS A 20 17.58 10.16 -0.09
N GLU A 21 17.29 11.26 0.61
CA GLU A 21 16.83 11.22 2.01
C GLU A 21 15.52 10.43 2.16
N LEU A 22 14.59 10.64 1.24
CA LEU A 22 13.29 9.98 1.24
C LEU A 22 13.28 8.67 0.44
N HIS A 23 14.41 8.21 -0.11
CA HIS A 23 14.48 6.98 -0.92
C HIS A 23 13.46 6.95 -2.07
N LEU A 24 13.29 8.08 -2.78
CA LEU A 24 12.42 8.20 -3.93
C LEU A 24 13.17 7.81 -5.22
N ASP A 25 12.54 6.96 -6.02
CA ASP A 25 12.98 6.56 -7.36
C ASP A 25 11.94 6.96 -8.43
N GLU A 26 12.15 6.52 -9.67
CA GLU A 26 11.28 6.86 -10.81
C GLU A 26 9.90 6.19 -10.73
N GLU A 27 9.77 5.08 -10.02
CA GLU A 27 8.53 4.33 -9.84
C GLU A 27 7.74 4.78 -8.60
N THR A 28 8.34 5.65 -7.78
CA THR A 28 7.74 6.09 -6.53
C THR A 28 6.51 6.96 -6.77
N VAL A 29 5.34 6.43 -6.41
CA VAL A 29 4.08 7.17 -6.45
C VAL A 29 3.90 7.99 -5.17
N LEU A 30 3.52 9.26 -5.30
CA LEU A 30 3.23 10.15 -4.18
C LEU A 30 1.74 10.46 -4.09
N ASN A 31 1.19 10.42 -2.88
CA ASN A 31 -0.08 11.07 -2.56
C ASN A 31 0.15 12.58 -2.39
N ILE A 32 -0.80 13.38 -2.86
CA ILE A 32 -0.82 14.84 -2.67
C ILE A 32 -2.02 15.19 -1.79
N VAL A 33 -1.77 15.88 -0.68
CA VAL A 33 -2.82 16.37 0.23
C VAL A 33 -2.63 17.87 0.45
N LYS A 34 -3.69 18.66 0.28
CA LYS A 34 -3.69 20.09 0.63
C LYS A 34 -3.92 20.24 2.13
N VAL A 35 -3.02 20.94 2.82
CA VAL A 35 -3.14 21.27 4.24
C VAL A 35 -3.01 22.78 4.39
N GLY A 36 -4.13 23.47 4.60
CA GLY A 36 -4.18 24.93 4.54
C GLY A 36 -3.71 25.41 3.17
N ASP A 37 -2.64 26.21 3.15
CA ASP A 37 -2.00 26.74 1.93
C ASP A 37 -0.75 25.95 1.50
N ALA A 38 -0.51 24.79 2.11
CA ALA A 38 0.59 23.91 1.78
C ALA A 38 0.12 22.65 1.02
N LEU A 39 1.02 22.08 0.23
CA LEU A 39 0.89 20.74 -0.33
C LEU A 39 1.80 19.80 0.45
N LEU A 40 1.21 18.75 1.03
CA LEU A 40 1.93 17.66 1.65
C LEU A 40 2.00 16.48 0.66
N LEU A 41 3.23 16.07 0.37
CA LEU A 41 3.53 14.92 -0.46
C LEU A 41 3.95 13.76 0.45
N THR A 42 3.32 12.60 0.30
CA THR A 42 3.69 11.39 1.04
C THR A 42 3.81 10.21 0.10
N GLN A 43 4.72 9.28 0.37
CA GLN A 43 4.82 8.06 -0.45
C GLN A 43 3.54 7.25 -0.34
N LYS A 44 3.00 6.87 -1.50
CA LYS A 44 1.90 5.93 -1.58
C LYS A 44 2.45 4.53 -1.43
N ARG A 45 2.38 3.97 -0.23
CA ARG A 45 2.66 2.55 -0.04
C ARG A 45 1.58 1.74 -0.77
N LEU A 46 2.01 0.79 -1.60
CA LEU A 46 1.09 -0.18 -2.18
C LEU A 46 0.42 -0.94 -1.02
N VAL A 47 -0.90 -0.82 -0.92
CA VAL A 47 -1.69 -1.45 0.15
C VAL A 47 -1.45 -2.96 0.18
N GLY A 48 -1.16 -3.57 -0.97
CA GLY A 48 -0.78 -4.98 -1.08
C GLY A 48 0.42 -5.37 -0.22
N ASP A 49 1.51 -4.60 -0.24
CA ASP A 49 2.73 -4.94 0.52
C ASP A 49 2.53 -4.77 2.03
N ALA A 50 1.81 -3.72 2.43
CA ALA A 50 1.46 -3.49 3.82
C ALA A 50 0.50 -4.58 4.35
N LEU A 51 -0.47 -5.00 3.54
CA LEU A 51 -1.38 -6.10 3.85
C LEU A 51 -0.64 -7.43 3.92
N ALA A 52 0.22 -7.74 2.96
CA ALA A 52 1.04 -8.95 2.96
C ALA A 52 1.93 -9.04 4.20
N THR A 53 2.58 -7.93 4.56
CA THR A 53 3.40 -7.84 5.77
C THR A 53 2.58 -8.07 7.04
N THR A 54 1.37 -7.51 7.08
CA THR A 54 0.47 -7.66 8.24
C THR A 54 -0.07 -9.08 8.33
N ALA A 55 -0.47 -9.67 7.20
CA ALA A 55 -0.93 -11.05 7.09
C ALA A 55 0.17 -12.03 7.53
N GLN A 56 1.40 -11.85 7.04
CA GLN A 56 2.53 -12.70 7.40
C GLN A 56 2.87 -12.62 8.90
N LYS A 57 2.77 -11.44 9.52
CA LYS A 57 2.92 -11.28 10.97
C LYS A 57 1.80 -12.00 11.74
N GLY A 58 0.56 -11.89 11.25
CA GLY A 58 -0.58 -12.60 11.82
C GLY A 58 -0.41 -14.12 11.78
N MET A 59 -0.01 -14.65 10.62
CA MET A 59 0.27 -16.07 10.39
C MET A 59 1.33 -16.59 11.36
N LYS A 60 2.48 -15.89 11.47
CA LYS A 60 3.54 -16.27 12.41
C LYS A 60 3.09 -16.28 13.87
N LYS A 61 2.26 -15.31 14.26
CA LYS A 61 1.73 -15.24 15.64
C LYS A 61 0.75 -16.37 15.96
N ALA A 62 0.02 -16.83 14.94
CA ALA A 62 -0.96 -17.90 15.06
C ALA A 62 -0.37 -19.30 14.75
N ASP A 63 0.93 -19.38 14.43
CA ASP A 63 1.61 -20.60 13.97
C ASP A 63 0.90 -21.28 12.77
N LEU A 64 0.41 -20.45 11.85
CA LEU A 64 -0.32 -20.90 10.65
C LEU A 64 0.59 -20.88 9.42
N SER A 65 0.51 -21.95 8.63
CA SER A 65 1.09 -22.01 7.28
C SER A 65 0.15 -21.36 6.25
N LEU A 66 0.66 -21.17 5.03
CA LEU A 66 -0.18 -20.69 3.93
C LEU A 66 -1.21 -21.74 3.53
N GLU A 67 -0.81 -23.01 3.55
CA GLU A 67 -1.63 -24.16 3.26
C GLU A 67 -2.85 -24.21 4.19
N ASP A 68 -2.66 -23.98 5.49
CA ASP A 68 -3.75 -23.94 6.49
C ASP A 68 -4.81 -22.89 6.16
N LEU A 69 -4.38 -21.70 5.73
CA LEU A 69 -5.29 -20.62 5.33
C LEU A 69 -6.04 -20.95 4.04
N LEU A 70 -5.38 -21.58 3.07
CA LEU A 70 -6.00 -21.96 1.80
C LEU A 70 -7.02 -23.09 1.97
N GLU A 71 -6.73 -24.07 2.83
CA GLU A 71 -7.67 -25.13 3.18
C GLU A 71 -8.91 -24.59 3.91
N ASP A 72 -8.73 -23.71 4.88
CA ASP A 72 -9.86 -23.09 5.57
C ASP A 72 -10.70 -22.23 4.61
N LEU A 73 -10.06 -21.50 3.69
CA LEU A 73 -10.75 -20.71 2.68
C LEU A 73 -11.62 -21.59 1.75
N GLN A 74 -11.14 -22.78 1.37
CA GLN A 74 -11.92 -23.75 0.60
C GLN A 74 -13.14 -24.24 1.40
N LYS A 75 -12.95 -24.65 2.66
CA LYS A 75 -14.05 -25.08 3.55
C LYS A 75 -15.11 -23.99 3.72
N GLN A 76 -14.67 -22.73 3.90
CA GLN A 76 -15.57 -21.59 3.99
C GLN A 76 -16.35 -21.35 2.70
N ARG A 77 -15.70 -21.44 1.52
CA ARG A 77 -16.39 -21.30 0.22
C ARG A 77 -17.44 -22.37 0.01
N GLU A 78 -17.15 -23.62 0.36
CA GLU A 78 -18.12 -24.72 0.30
C GLU A 78 -19.30 -24.48 1.25
N ARG A 79 -19.03 -24.00 2.46
CA ARG A 79 -20.06 -23.64 3.43
C ARG A 79 -20.95 -22.50 2.91
N TYR A 80 -20.37 -21.40 2.44
CA TYR A 80 -21.13 -20.27 1.91
C TYR A 80 -21.92 -20.61 0.65
N ASN A 81 -21.39 -21.48 -0.22
CA ASN A 81 -22.14 -21.98 -1.38
C ASN A 81 -23.35 -22.81 -0.93
N ARG A 82 -23.19 -23.66 0.09
CA ARG A 82 -24.29 -24.44 0.66
C ARG A 82 -25.34 -23.55 1.35
N GLU A 83 -24.91 -22.49 2.03
CA GLU A 83 -25.81 -21.52 2.67
C GLU A 83 -26.54 -20.63 1.67
N ARG A 84 -25.91 -20.28 0.54
CA ARG A 84 -26.53 -19.43 -0.51
C ARG A 84 -27.38 -20.18 -1.53
N TYR A 85 -27.07 -21.44 -1.80
CA TYR A 85 -27.69 -22.21 -2.90
C TYR A 85 -28.25 -23.56 -2.46
N GLY A 86 -28.14 -23.94 -1.18
CA GLY A 86 -28.69 -25.19 -0.63
C GLY A 86 -30.11 -25.05 -0.09
N GLY A 87 -30.98 -24.36 -0.83
CA GLY A 87 -32.44 -24.33 -0.63
C GLY A 87 -33.14 -24.94 -1.84
#